data_AF-M0PDT7-F1
#
_entry.id   AF-M0PDT7-F1
#
_cell.length_a   1.000
_cell.length_b   1.000
_cell.length_c   1.000
_cell.angle_alpha   90.00
_cell.angle_beta   90.00
_cell.angle_gamma   90.00
#
_symmetry.space_group_name_H-M   'P 1'
#
loop_
_entity.id
_entity.type
_entity.pdbx_description
1 polymer ?
#
loop_
_entity_poly.entity_id
_entity_poly.type
_entity_poly.pdbx_seq_one_letter_code
_entity_poly.pdbx_strand_id
1 'polypeptide(L)'
;MILVCGSGGGTDLTGTVFERGEEPPAYKGAPNEDAPYVWVCDSFYQVESGGSALLVDGEEIRVAFEEPMPRGFDTKAAAIDAAKEHVRTQFARIGVDPDSVTIEVTKADPA
;
A
#
# COMPACT_ATOMS: atom_id res chain seq x y z
N MET A 1 0.70 -1.48 15.28
CA MET A 1 0.71 -1.19 13.84
C MET A 1 1.64 -2.16 13.17
N ILE A 2 1.30 -2.61 11.97
CA ILE A 2 2.10 -3.52 11.16
C ILE A 2 2.41 -2.81 9.84
N LEU A 3 3.68 -2.69 9.51
CA LEU A 3 4.14 -2.16 8.24
C LEU A 3 4.21 -3.30 7.22
N VAL A 4 3.68 -3.06 6.03
CA VAL A 4 3.82 -3.95 4.88
C VAL A 4 4.52 -3.16 3.79
N CYS A 5 5.79 -3.51 3.55
CA CYS A 5 6.68 -2.80 2.64
C CYS A 5 6.97 -3.69 1.43
N GLY A 6 6.69 -3.18 0.23
CA GLY A 6 7.10 -3.81 -1.02
C GLY A 6 8.25 -3.06 -1.67
N SER A 7 9.21 -3.81 -2.20
CA SER A 7 10.35 -3.28 -2.95
C SER A 7 10.47 -4.00 -4.29
N GLY A 8 10.61 -3.23 -5.37
CA GLY A 8 10.69 -3.75 -6.74
C GLY A 8 10.99 -2.63 -7.74
N GLY A 9 11.60 -2.95 -8.88
CA GLY A 9 11.90 -1.93 -9.91
C GLY A 9 12.74 -0.74 -9.44
N GLY A 10 13.48 -0.85 -8.33
CA GLY A 10 14.23 0.26 -7.74
C GLY A 10 13.38 1.28 -6.96
N THR A 11 12.13 0.94 -6.63
CA THR A 11 11.22 1.76 -5.82
C THR A 11 10.59 0.95 -4.68
N ASP A 12 9.96 1.67 -3.75
CA ASP A 12 9.37 1.13 -2.53
C ASP A 12 7.94 1.66 -2.33
N LEU A 13 7.07 0.79 -1.82
CA LEU A 13 5.72 1.13 -1.37
C LEU A 13 5.52 0.62 0.04
N THR A 14 5.14 1.49 0.97
CA THR A 14 4.82 1.11 2.34
C THR A 14 3.37 1.47 2.65
N GLY A 15 2.65 0.51 3.21
CA GLY A 15 1.37 0.77 3.86
C GLY A 15 1.33 0.20 5.27
N THR A 16 0.26 0.52 5.99
CA THR A 16 0.09 0.19 7.41
C THR A 16 -1.20 -0.57 7.64
N VAL A 17 -1.12 -1.69 8.35
CA VAL A 17 -2.26 -2.33 9.01
C VAL A 17 -2.32 -1.82 10.44
N PHE A 18 -3.39 -1.09 10.76
CA PHE A 18 -3.76 -0.69 12.10
C PHE A 18 -4.45 -1.86 12.81
N GLU A 19 -4.04 -2.15 14.04
CA GLU A 19 -4.58 -3.24 14.86
C GLU A 19 -5.68 -2.71 15.81
N ARG A 20 -6.41 -3.62 16.47
CA ARG A 20 -7.42 -3.28 17.47
C ARG A 20 -6.88 -2.27 18.49
N GLY A 21 -7.61 -1.17 18.67
CA GLY A 21 -7.27 -0.11 19.62
C GLY A 21 -6.31 0.95 19.06
N GLU A 22 -5.90 0.82 17.81
CA GLU A 22 -5.15 1.85 17.09
C GLU A 22 -6.11 2.69 16.22
N GLU A 23 -5.83 3.98 16.09
CA GLU A 23 -6.64 4.89 15.29
C GLU A 23 -6.03 5.02 13.88
N PRO A 24 -6.69 4.48 12.83
CA PRO A 24 -6.25 4.72 11.46
C PRO A 24 -6.53 6.18 11.06
N PRO A 25 -5.80 6.71 10.05
CA PRO A 25 -6.14 7.99 9.45
C PRO A 25 -7.50 7.92 8.76
N ALA A 26 -8.32 8.96 8.98
CA ALA A 26 -9.64 9.09 8.40
C ALA A 26 -9.61 9.84 7.06
N TYR A 27 -10.29 9.29 6.05
CA TYR A 27 -10.42 9.89 4.73
C TYR A 27 -11.88 10.11 4.37
N LYS A 28 -12.16 11.22 3.68
CA LYS A 28 -13.53 11.59 3.34
C LYS A 28 -14.14 10.54 2.39
N GLY A 29 -15.19 9.87 2.83
CA GLY A 29 -15.90 8.85 2.03
C GLY A 29 -15.35 7.43 2.18
N ALA A 30 -14.38 7.22 3.08
CA ALA A 30 -13.93 5.87 3.44
C ALA A 30 -15.06 5.07 4.12
N PRO A 31 -15.22 3.77 3.79
CA PRO A 31 -16.16 2.90 4.49
C PRO A 31 -15.73 2.69 5.96
N ASN A 32 -16.71 2.36 6.82
CA ASN A 32 -16.59 2.36 8.28
C ASN A 32 -15.29 1.70 8.81
N GLU A 33 -14.57 2.43 9.66
CA GLU A 33 -13.26 2.12 10.25
C GLU A 33 -13.34 1.23 11.50
N ASP A 34 -14.55 0.87 11.96
CA ASP A 34 -14.78 0.03 13.15
C ASP A 34 -14.26 -1.43 13.03
N ALA A 35 -13.61 -1.76 11.93
CA ALA A 35 -13.06 -3.09 11.72
C ALA A 35 -11.88 -3.36 12.68
N PRO A 36 -11.72 -4.60 13.16
CA PRO A 36 -10.61 -4.96 14.04
C PRO A 36 -9.20 -4.73 13.49
N TYR A 37 -9.07 -4.73 12.16
CA TYR A 37 -7.84 -4.44 11.46
C TYR A 37 -8.16 -3.55 10.26
N VAL A 38 -7.38 -2.49 10.07
CA VAL A 38 -7.60 -1.54 8.98
C VAL A 38 -6.33 -1.38 8.17
N TRP A 39 -6.37 -1.74 6.88
CA TRP A 39 -5.27 -1.51 5.94
C TRP A 39 -5.39 -0.12 5.33
N VAL A 40 -4.30 0.65 5.36
CA VAL A 40 -4.18 1.94 4.70
C VAL A 40 -2.89 1.95 3.88
N CYS A 41 -3.02 2.27 2.59
CA CYS A 41 -1.91 2.45 1.67
C CYS A 41 -2.38 3.30 0.49
N ASP A 42 -1.49 4.15 -0.01
CA ASP A 42 -1.71 4.86 -1.27
C ASP A 42 -1.87 3.87 -2.42
N SER A 43 -2.62 4.28 -3.44
CA SER A 43 -2.65 3.62 -4.75
C SER A 43 -2.11 4.57 -5.80
N PHE A 44 -1.43 4.02 -6.80
CA PHE A 44 -0.90 4.79 -7.92
C PHE A 44 -1.00 4.03 -9.23
N TYR A 45 -0.92 4.77 -10.33
CA TYR A 45 -0.93 4.22 -11.69
C TYR A 45 -0.13 5.11 -12.62
N GLN A 46 0.41 4.51 -13.69
CA GLN A 46 1.13 5.25 -14.73
C GLN A 46 0.17 6.13 -15.54
N VAL A 47 0.60 7.35 -15.87
CA VAL A 47 -0.14 8.31 -16.69
C VAL A 47 0.72 8.81 -17.84
N GLU A 48 0.09 9.17 -18.96
CA GLU A 48 0.80 9.70 -20.14
C GLU A 48 1.35 11.11 -19.92
N SER A 49 0.68 11.91 -19.09
CA SER A 49 1.08 13.28 -18.78
C SER A 49 0.56 13.72 -17.41
N GLY A 50 1.21 14.74 -16.81
CA GLY A 50 0.93 15.17 -15.44
C GLY A 50 1.59 14.27 -14.41
N GLY A 51 0.99 14.14 -13.22
CA GLY A 51 1.50 13.29 -12.14
C GLY A 51 2.88 13.68 -11.61
N SER A 52 3.54 12.76 -10.91
CA SER A 52 4.90 12.87 -10.40
C SER A 52 5.85 11.93 -11.16
N ALA A 53 7.12 12.32 -11.31
CA ALA A 53 8.14 11.44 -11.89
C ALA A 53 8.51 10.34 -10.90
N LEU A 54 8.66 9.11 -11.39
CA LEU A 54 9.14 7.96 -10.63
C LEU A 54 10.11 7.17 -11.51
N LEU A 55 11.25 6.75 -10.97
CA LEU A 55 12.21 5.90 -11.66
C LEU A 55 11.87 4.43 -11.38
N VAL A 56 11.60 3.66 -12.43
CA VAL A 56 11.23 2.25 -12.35
C VAL A 56 12.06 1.47 -13.37
N ASP A 57 12.83 0.48 -12.91
CA ASP A 57 13.75 -0.32 -13.74
C ASP A 57 14.72 0.52 -14.62
N GLY A 58 15.06 1.72 -14.13
CA GLY A 58 15.93 2.67 -14.83
C GLY A 58 15.23 3.54 -15.88
N GLU A 59 13.91 3.40 -16.06
CA GLU A 59 13.07 4.26 -16.90
C GLU A 59 12.30 5.26 -16.03
N GLU A 60 12.28 6.53 -16.43
CA GLU A 60 11.44 7.53 -15.77
C GLU A 60 10.02 7.46 -16.33
N ILE A 61 9.06 7.20 -15.44
CA ILE A 61 7.63 7.21 -15.76
C ILE A 61 6.93 8.34 -14.99
N ARG A 62 5.69 8.63 -15.39
CA ARG A 62 4.79 9.55 -14.67
C ARG A 62 3.72 8.76 -13.95
N VAL A 63 3.53 9.00 -12.66
CA VAL A 63 2.50 8.34 -11.84
C VAL A 63 1.54 9.35 -11.23
N ALA A 64 0.26 9.00 -11.19
CA ALA A 64 -0.74 9.71 -10.41
C ALA A 64 -1.09 8.91 -9.15
N PHE A 65 -1.30 9.61 -8.04
CA PHE A 65 -1.70 9.04 -6.76
C PHE A 65 -3.20 9.19 -6.55
N GLU A 66 -3.81 8.17 -5.99
CA GLU A 66 -5.19 8.19 -5.49
C GLU A 66 -5.17 8.30 -3.97
N GLU A 67 -6.12 9.06 -3.41
CA GLU A 67 -6.29 9.13 -1.95
C GLU A 67 -6.50 7.71 -1.38
N PRO A 68 -5.85 7.37 -0.26
CA PRO A 68 -6.05 6.09 0.39
C PRO A 68 -7.51 5.86 0.71
N MET A 69 -7.97 4.64 0.41
CA MET A 69 -9.24 4.13 0.92
C MET A 69 -8.96 3.06 1.96
N PRO A 70 -9.07 3.38 3.27
CA PRO A 70 -8.98 2.40 4.33
C PRO A 70 -9.87 1.19 4.08
N ARG A 71 -9.32 -0.02 4.31
CA ARG A 71 -10.06 -1.28 4.15
C ARG A 71 -10.06 -2.04 5.46
N GLY A 72 -11.26 -2.29 5.98
CA GLY A 72 -11.46 -3.05 7.21
C GLY A 72 -11.46 -4.56 7.01
N PHE A 73 -10.91 -5.29 7.98
CA PHE A 73 -10.84 -6.75 8.02
C PHE A 73 -11.10 -7.29 9.44
N ASP A 74 -11.71 -8.47 9.53
CA ASP A 74 -11.99 -9.13 10.81
C ASP A 74 -10.75 -9.75 11.47
N THR A 75 -9.76 -10.15 10.65
CA THR A 75 -8.58 -10.89 11.13
C THR A 75 -7.27 -10.26 10.63
N LYS A 76 -6.23 -10.38 11.46
CA LYS A 76 -4.86 -9.94 11.15
C LYS A 76 -4.32 -10.58 9.88
N ALA A 77 -4.57 -11.89 9.72
CA ALA A 77 -4.11 -12.64 8.55
C ALA A 77 -4.74 -12.10 7.26
N ALA A 78 -6.07 -11.91 7.25
CA ALA A 78 -6.77 -11.35 6.10
C ALA A 78 -6.29 -9.94 5.74
N ALA A 79 -6.05 -9.08 6.75
CA ALA A 79 -5.51 -7.75 6.52
C ALA A 79 -4.11 -7.78 5.90
N ILE A 80 -3.21 -8.64 6.42
CA ILE A 80 -1.84 -8.78 5.90
C ILE A 80 -1.87 -9.37 4.48
N ASP A 81 -2.68 -10.38 4.21
CA ASP A 81 -2.75 -11.01 2.88
C ASP A 81 -3.28 -10.02 1.84
N ALA A 82 -4.35 -9.28 2.18
CA ALA A 82 -4.86 -8.21 1.33
C ALA A 82 -3.86 -7.07 1.13
N ALA A 83 -3.09 -6.71 2.16
CA ALA A 83 -2.03 -5.71 2.06
C ALA A 83 -0.93 -6.16 1.08
N LYS A 84 -0.47 -7.43 1.18
CA LYS A 84 0.53 -8.00 0.26
C LYS A 84 0.02 -8.02 -1.19
N GLU A 85 -1.23 -8.44 -1.40
CA GLU A 85 -1.85 -8.44 -2.73
C GLU A 85 -1.98 -7.02 -3.29
N HIS A 86 -2.38 -6.07 -2.46
CA HIS A 86 -2.46 -4.67 -2.83
C HIS A 86 -1.10 -4.14 -3.29
N VAL A 87 -0.05 -4.37 -2.51
CA VAL A 87 1.32 -3.95 -2.84
C VAL A 87 1.75 -4.50 -4.20
N ARG A 88 1.60 -5.82 -4.44
CA ARG A 88 1.92 -6.43 -5.74
C ARG A 88 1.13 -5.81 -6.89
N THR A 89 -0.14 -5.51 -6.65
CA THR A 89 -1.01 -4.87 -7.64
C THR A 89 -0.51 -3.48 -8.01
N GLN A 90 -0.02 -2.68 -7.05
CA GLN A 90 0.52 -1.35 -7.36
C GLN A 90 1.80 -1.42 -8.20
N PHE A 91 2.70 -2.35 -7.90
CA PHE A 91 3.89 -2.59 -8.73
C PHE A 91 3.53 -3.04 -10.15
N ALA A 92 2.52 -3.91 -10.30
CA ALA A 92 2.02 -4.31 -11.62
C ALA A 92 1.55 -3.12 -12.47
N ARG A 93 0.92 -2.11 -11.83
CA ARG A 93 0.39 -0.92 -12.51
C ARG A 93 1.47 0.03 -13.06
N ILE A 94 2.71 -0.12 -12.61
CA ILE A 94 3.87 0.64 -13.11
C ILE A 94 4.82 -0.25 -13.93
N GLY A 95 4.37 -1.43 -14.34
CA GLY A 95 5.13 -2.33 -15.22
C GLY A 95 6.12 -3.25 -14.51
N VAL A 96 6.17 -3.27 -13.17
CA VAL A 96 7.03 -4.19 -12.42
C VAL A 96 6.35 -5.55 -12.28
N ASP A 97 7.08 -6.63 -12.55
CA ASP A 97 6.58 -8.00 -12.38
C ASP A 97 6.19 -8.25 -10.90
N PRO A 98 4.91 -8.55 -10.60
CA PRO A 98 4.43 -8.84 -9.24
C PRO A 98 5.21 -9.91 -8.50
N ASP A 99 5.75 -10.90 -9.22
CA ASP A 99 6.49 -12.02 -8.62
C ASP A 99 7.94 -11.64 -8.29
N SER A 100 8.44 -10.54 -8.87
CA SER A 100 9.76 -9.97 -8.54
C SER A 100 9.73 -9.06 -7.30
N VAL A 101 8.54 -8.67 -6.84
CA VAL A 101 8.36 -7.77 -5.69
C VAL A 101 8.69 -8.50 -4.40
N THR A 102 9.69 -8.00 -3.68
CA THR A 102 10.00 -8.45 -2.32
C THR A 102 9.05 -7.76 -1.35
N ILE A 103 8.40 -8.53 -0.46
CA ILE A 103 7.50 -7.97 0.54
C ILE A 103 7.96 -8.33 1.94
N GLU A 104 8.19 -7.30 2.75
CA GLU A 104 8.50 -7.40 4.17
C GLU A 104 7.26 -7.02 5.01
N VAL A 105 7.06 -7.75 6.12
CA VAL A 105 5.99 -7.46 7.08
C VAL A 105 6.60 -7.35 8.46
N THR A 106 6.57 -6.14 9.02
CA THR A 106 7.27 -5.82 10.27
C THR A 106 6.31 -5.17 11.24
N LYS A 107 6.37 -5.56 12.52
CA LYS A 107 5.60 -4.88 13.56
C LYS A 107 6.31 -3.55 13.85
N ALA A 108 5.59 -2.44 13.78
CA ALA A 108 6.17 -1.16 14.18
C ALA A 108 6.49 -1.23 15.68
N ASP A 109 7.72 -0.88 16.06
CA ASP A 109 8.08 -0.74 17.47
C ASP A 109 7.26 0.41 18.08
N PRO A 110 6.76 0.26 19.32
CA PRO A 110 6.15 1.37 20.02
C PRO A 110 7.21 2.47 20.19
N ALA A 111 6.90 3.67 19.71
CA ALA A 111 7.72 4.87 19.88
C ALA A 111 7.83 5.29 21.35
#